data_AF-A0A4D4K6H2-F1
#
_entry.id   AF-A0A4D4K6H2-F1
#
_cell.length_a   1.000
_cell.length_b   1.000
_cell.length_c   1.000
_cell.angle_alpha   90.00
_cell.angle_beta   90.00
_cell.angle_gamma   90.00
#
_symmetry.space_group_name_H-M   'P 1'
#
loop_
_entity.id
_entity.type
_entity.pdbx_description
1 polymer ?
#
loop_
_entity_poly.entity_id
_entity_poly.type
_entity_poly.pdbx_seq_one_letter_code
_entity_poly.pdbx_strand_id
1 'polypeptide(L)'
;MTPRRTSLPLRTAAIPAAMALTTALAFLPTTATALGRDGHASAATAADGPSLSYVVNTRPGQDPSRIREAIAQAGGTVVVSYDRIGVIVVHSANADFAKNIRKVRGVSSAGNTRTAPLPAQSTDDIDTPKLLSEKERQAVAAKATAGQDPLEPLQWDLPAIKADKAHEKSLGSRNVTVGVIDTGVDDTHPDLAPNFDRKASVNCVTGKPDTTDGAWRPTAEESPHGTHVAGEIAAAKNGIGVTGVAPGVKVSGIKVSTTAGFFYTEAVVCGFIWAAEHGVDVTNNSYYTDPWYFNCTTDPDQKALVEAVRRASSYAERKGVVNVAAAGNENYDLTSDTITDPSSPNDTTPVSGRWTRASAWTSRPSFRVSSRSPRPAPRRSSPRSPTTASGSSTSRPPAATAPSTRSRSPRRPVA
;
A
#
# COMPACT_ATOMS: atom_id res chain seq x y z
N MET A 1 33.22 57.79 0.71
CA MET A 1 34.10 57.99 -0.47
C MET A 1 34.91 56.72 -0.69
N THR A 2 35.04 56.28 -1.95
CA THR A 2 36.06 55.34 -2.45
C THR A 2 37.34 56.10 -2.86
N PRO A 3 38.43 55.45 -3.32
CA PRO A 3 38.82 54.04 -3.23
C PRO A 3 40.01 53.91 -2.23
N ARG A 4 41.24 53.36 -2.43
CA ARG A 4 41.92 52.59 -3.50
C ARG A 4 43.18 51.90 -2.95
N ARG A 5 43.43 50.62 -3.31
CA ARG A 5 44.78 50.02 -3.47
C ARG A 5 44.72 48.83 -4.43
N THR A 6 45.83 48.50 -5.08
CA THR A 6 45.83 47.90 -6.42
C THR A 6 46.91 46.83 -6.64
N SER A 7 46.51 45.72 -7.26
CA SER A 7 47.21 44.94 -8.32
C SER A 7 48.69 44.55 -8.14
N LEU A 8 49.00 43.25 -7.94
CA LEU A 8 49.43 42.27 -8.98
C LEU A 8 50.98 42.29 -9.22
N PRO A 9 51.60 41.40 -10.04
CA PRO A 9 52.05 40.08 -9.54
C PRO A 9 53.47 39.67 -10.02
N LEU A 10 53.90 38.43 -9.76
CA LEU A 10 54.38 37.51 -10.81
C LEU A 10 54.47 36.04 -10.34
N ARG A 11 54.69 35.11 -11.27
CA ARG A 11 54.96 33.67 -11.05
C ARG A 11 56.17 33.23 -11.87
N THR A 12 56.94 32.28 -11.35
CA THR A 12 57.79 31.34 -12.10
C THR A 12 57.93 30.04 -11.29
N ALA A 13 58.26 28.93 -11.94
CA ALA A 13 58.24 27.60 -11.32
C ALA A 13 59.31 26.65 -11.91
N ALA A 14 59.77 25.68 -11.11
CA ALA A 14 60.45 24.47 -11.56
C ALA A 14 60.45 23.40 -10.43
N ILE A 15 60.54 22.11 -10.80
CA ILE A 15 60.76 20.95 -9.92
C ILE A 15 61.81 20.05 -10.60
N PRO A 16 62.77 19.46 -9.87
CA PRO A 16 62.72 18.01 -9.58
C PRO A 16 63.09 17.75 -8.09
N ALA A 17 63.24 16.53 -7.54
CA ALA A 17 63.26 15.17 -8.08
C ALA A 17 62.58 14.17 -7.11
N ALA A 18 62.89 12.87 -7.18
CA ALA A 18 62.41 11.83 -6.25
C ALA A 18 63.50 10.81 -5.89
N MET A 19 63.40 10.18 -4.71
CA MET A 19 63.96 8.85 -4.42
C MET A 19 63.24 8.21 -3.21
N ALA A 20 63.35 6.88 -3.07
CA ALA A 20 62.53 6.08 -2.15
C ALA A 20 63.35 5.47 -0.99
N LEU A 21 62.66 5.01 0.05
CA LEU A 21 63.22 4.07 1.04
C LEU A 21 62.15 3.13 1.60
N THR A 22 62.53 1.88 1.87
CA THR A 22 61.67 0.81 2.42
C THR A 22 62.36 0.12 3.59
N THR A 23 61.65 -0.10 4.70
CA THR A 23 62.05 -1.04 5.77
C THR A 23 60.82 -1.53 6.56
N ALA A 24 60.99 -2.60 7.33
CA ALA A 24 59.88 -3.47 7.78
C ALA A 24 59.59 -3.45 9.29
N LEU A 25 58.62 -4.27 9.71
CA LEU A 25 58.10 -4.42 11.07
C LEU A 25 59.16 -4.83 12.11
N ALA A 26 58.93 -4.44 13.37
CA ALA A 26 59.39 -5.18 14.55
C ALA A 26 58.25 -5.23 15.60
N PHE A 27 57.97 -6.43 16.13
CA PHE A 27 57.07 -6.63 17.27
C PHE A 27 57.89 -6.70 18.56
N LEU A 28 57.41 -6.07 19.64
CA LEU A 28 57.81 -6.37 21.02
C LEU A 28 56.59 -6.35 21.94
N PRO A 29 56.46 -7.28 22.90
CA PRO A 29 55.33 -7.34 23.82
C PRO A 29 55.54 -6.45 25.05
N THR A 30 54.45 -5.89 25.58
CA THR A 30 54.41 -5.29 26.92
C THR A 30 53.31 -5.93 27.75
N THR A 31 53.67 -6.41 28.94
CA THR A 31 52.74 -7.00 29.91
C THR A 31 52.05 -5.90 30.72
N ALA A 32 50.72 -5.86 30.68
CA ALA A 32 49.91 -4.97 31.50
C ALA A 32 49.29 -5.75 32.68
N THR A 33 49.50 -5.27 33.90
CA THR A 33 48.96 -5.86 35.13
C THR A 33 47.46 -5.61 35.26
N ALA A 34 46.71 -6.65 35.66
CA ALA A 34 45.30 -6.50 35.99
C ALA A 34 45.15 -5.80 37.36
N LEU A 35 44.40 -4.70 37.39
CA LEU A 35 43.82 -4.14 38.61
C LEU A 35 42.30 -4.28 38.51
N GLY A 36 41.70 -4.92 39.51
CA GLY A 36 40.25 -5.07 39.59
C GLY A 36 39.57 -3.71 39.77
N ARG A 37 38.40 -3.56 39.13
CA ARG A 37 37.42 -2.51 39.44
C ARG A 37 36.07 -3.16 39.64
N ASP A 38 35.33 -2.66 40.62
CA ASP A 38 34.14 -3.30 41.15
C ASP A 38 33.02 -3.41 40.13
N GLY A 39 32.34 -4.56 40.14
CA GLY A 39 31.32 -4.93 39.17
C GLY A 39 30.02 -4.13 39.29
N HIS A 40 30.04 -2.88 38.83
CA HIS A 40 28.83 -2.29 38.27
C HIS A 40 28.56 -2.98 36.93
N ALA A 41 27.68 -3.98 36.97
CA ALA A 41 27.14 -4.59 35.77
C ALA A 41 26.30 -3.54 35.03
N SER A 42 26.97 -2.75 34.17
CA SER A 42 26.29 -1.90 33.19
C SER A 42 25.35 -2.81 32.41
N ALA A 43 24.04 -2.59 32.55
CA ALA A 43 23.05 -3.33 31.79
C ALA A 43 23.36 -3.06 30.32
N ALA A 44 23.77 -4.11 29.60
CA ALA A 44 24.19 -3.98 28.21
C ALA A 44 23.02 -3.38 27.42
N THR A 45 23.16 -2.12 27.02
CA THR A 45 22.26 -1.47 26.08
C THR A 45 22.29 -2.32 24.83
N ALA A 46 21.18 -3.03 24.57
CA ALA A 46 21.03 -3.80 23.35
C ALA A 46 21.32 -2.86 22.18
N ALA A 47 22.30 -3.20 21.34
CA ALA A 47 22.74 -2.33 20.26
C ALA A 47 21.53 -1.92 19.40
N ASP A 48 21.31 -0.62 19.26
CA ASP A 48 20.15 -0.07 18.58
C ASP A 48 20.04 -0.67 17.18
N GLY A 49 18.92 -1.35 16.93
CA GLY A 49 18.62 -1.94 15.63
C GLY A 49 18.21 -0.87 14.61
N PRO A 50 18.06 -1.25 13.33
CA PRO A 50 17.37 -0.39 12.37
C PRO A 50 15.98 -0.04 12.89
N SER A 51 15.57 1.23 12.78
CA SER A 51 14.28 1.66 13.28
C SER A 51 13.15 1.03 12.45
N LEU A 52 12.28 0.29 13.14
CA LEU A 52 11.07 -0.32 12.59
C LEU A 52 9.82 0.46 13.02
N SER A 53 8.76 0.31 12.25
CA SER A 53 7.42 0.80 12.58
C SER A 53 6.59 -0.30 13.25
N TYR A 54 5.71 0.10 14.18
CA TYR A 54 4.90 -0.77 15.02
C TYR A 54 3.50 -0.21 15.21
N VAL A 55 2.51 -1.10 15.33
CA VAL A 55 1.21 -0.78 15.92
C VAL A 55 1.15 -1.25 17.37
N VAL A 56 0.62 -0.42 18.26
CA VAL A 56 0.27 -0.77 19.64
C VAL A 56 -1.25 -0.60 19.80
N ASN A 57 -1.97 -1.71 19.91
CA ASN A 57 -3.40 -1.74 20.07
C ASN A 57 -3.78 -1.65 21.55
N THR A 58 -4.59 -0.67 21.91
CA THR A 58 -5.09 -0.41 23.27
C THR A 58 -6.59 -0.72 23.34
N ARG A 59 -7.29 -0.29 24.40
CA ARG A 59 -8.76 -0.30 24.44
C ARG A 59 -9.31 0.97 23.77
N PRO A 60 -10.19 0.87 22.75
CA PRO A 60 -10.73 2.05 22.05
C PRO A 60 -11.40 3.05 23.01
N GLY A 61 -11.20 4.35 22.76
CA GLY A 61 -11.80 5.43 23.54
C GLY A 61 -11.27 5.58 24.98
N GLN A 62 -10.13 4.99 25.31
CA GLN A 62 -9.43 5.22 26.58
C GLN A 62 -8.28 6.21 26.39
N ASP A 63 -7.95 6.96 27.44
CA ASP A 63 -6.75 7.80 27.49
C ASP A 63 -5.48 6.93 27.33
N PRO A 64 -4.67 7.16 26.28
CA PRO A 64 -3.43 6.43 26.06
C PRO A 64 -2.24 6.93 26.89
N SER A 65 -2.35 8.00 27.69
CA SER A 65 -1.19 8.72 28.26
C SER A 65 -0.18 7.81 28.99
N ARG A 66 -0.65 6.94 29.91
CA ARG A 66 0.22 5.97 30.60
C ARG A 66 0.84 4.92 29.68
N ILE A 67 0.23 4.66 28.51
CA ILE A 67 0.77 3.77 27.49
C ILE A 67 1.80 4.53 26.64
N ARG A 68 1.63 5.84 26.37
CA ARG A 68 2.66 6.69 25.74
C ARG A 68 3.92 6.79 26.60
N GLU A 69 3.76 6.96 27.92
CA GLU A 69 4.87 6.90 28.90
C GLU A 69 5.62 5.57 28.81
N ALA A 70 4.88 4.45 28.82
CA ALA A 70 5.47 3.11 28.74
C ALA A 70 6.08 2.80 27.35
N ILE A 71 5.56 3.38 26.27
CA ILE A 71 6.17 3.33 24.92
C ILE A 71 7.54 4.01 24.94
N ALA A 72 7.63 5.21 25.51
CA ALA A 72 8.91 5.93 25.64
C ALA A 72 9.91 5.16 26.52
N GLN A 73 9.46 4.62 27.66
CA GLN A 73 10.29 3.77 28.53
C GLN A 73 10.77 2.47 27.86
N ALA A 74 10.04 1.97 26.85
CA ALA A 74 10.44 0.82 26.04
C ALA A 74 11.35 1.17 24.85
N GLY A 75 11.72 2.46 24.67
CA GLY A 75 12.56 2.92 23.55
C GLY A 75 11.79 3.25 22.26
N GLY A 76 10.47 3.44 22.34
CA GLY A 76 9.62 3.79 21.20
C GLY A 76 9.20 5.27 21.18
N THR A 77 9.10 5.84 19.98
CA THR A 77 8.61 7.19 19.70
C THR A 77 7.22 7.12 19.05
N VAL A 78 6.21 7.73 19.66
CA VAL A 78 4.84 7.76 19.11
C VAL A 78 4.77 8.70 17.90
N VAL A 79 4.33 8.18 16.76
CA VAL A 79 4.15 8.93 15.49
C VAL A 79 2.77 9.58 15.46
N VAL A 80 1.72 8.80 15.75
CA VAL A 80 0.33 9.23 15.80
C VAL A 80 -0.48 8.25 16.65
N SER A 81 -1.67 8.66 17.12
CA SER A 81 -2.55 7.83 17.95
C SER A 81 -4.00 8.01 17.50
N TYR A 82 -4.62 6.90 17.10
CA TYR A 82 -6.01 6.84 16.65
C TYR A 82 -6.91 6.38 17.80
N ASP A 83 -7.04 7.23 18.82
CA ASP A 83 -7.64 6.88 20.12
C ASP A 83 -9.09 6.38 19.99
N ARG A 84 -9.84 6.81 18.96
CA ARG A 84 -11.19 6.33 18.61
C ARG A 84 -11.24 4.83 18.30
N ILE A 85 -10.16 4.24 17.80
CA ILE A 85 -10.01 2.80 17.54
C ILE A 85 -8.96 2.14 18.46
N GLY A 86 -8.29 2.92 19.32
CA GLY A 86 -7.25 2.43 20.22
C GLY A 86 -6.08 1.80 19.46
N VAL A 87 -5.53 2.50 18.46
CA VAL A 87 -4.34 2.07 17.70
C VAL A 87 -3.31 3.20 17.74
N ILE A 88 -2.11 2.91 18.23
CA ILE A 88 -0.99 3.87 18.30
C ILE A 88 0.08 3.41 17.30
N VAL A 89 0.56 4.32 16.44
CA VAL A 89 1.69 4.08 15.54
C VAL A 89 2.96 4.53 16.23
N VAL A 90 3.98 3.68 16.26
CA VAL A 90 5.23 3.88 17.01
C VAL A 90 6.43 3.48 16.16
N HIS A 91 7.50 4.28 16.18
CA HIS A 91 8.81 3.88 15.65
C HIS A 91 9.74 3.48 16.80
N SER A 92 10.53 2.42 16.64
CA SER A 92 11.49 1.96 17.66
C SER A 92 12.71 1.30 17.02
N ALA A 93 13.90 1.56 17.58
CA ALA A 93 15.15 0.83 17.27
C ALA A 93 15.35 -0.39 18.19
N ASN A 94 14.65 -0.46 19.32
CA ASN A 94 14.72 -1.57 20.26
C ASN A 94 14.00 -2.81 19.69
N ALA A 95 14.77 -3.85 19.35
CA ALA A 95 14.27 -5.11 18.82
C ALA A 95 13.31 -5.87 19.78
N ASP A 96 13.40 -5.62 21.09
CA ASP A 96 12.49 -6.20 22.10
C ASP A 96 11.28 -5.31 22.41
N PHE A 97 11.12 -4.16 21.74
CA PHE A 97 10.03 -3.21 21.97
C PHE A 97 8.65 -3.89 22.00
N ALA A 98 8.31 -4.65 20.95
CA ALA A 98 7.03 -5.34 20.85
C ALA A 98 6.84 -6.40 21.97
N LYS A 99 7.90 -7.11 22.35
CA LYS A 99 7.89 -8.11 23.45
C LYS A 99 7.67 -7.45 24.81
N ASN A 100 8.19 -6.23 24.99
CA ASN A 100 8.10 -5.48 26.24
C ASN A 100 6.78 -4.71 26.38
N ILE A 101 6.35 -3.99 25.34
CA ILE A 101 5.10 -3.20 25.38
C ILE A 101 3.86 -4.08 25.55
N ARG A 102 3.87 -5.34 25.06
CA ARG A 102 2.84 -6.36 25.33
C ARG A 102 2.62 -6.68 26.82
N LYS A 103 3.61 -6.40 27.69
CA LYS A 103 3.52 -6.64 29.15
C LYS A 103 2.80 -5.49 29.88
N VAL A 104 2.56 -4.35 29.22
CA VAL A 104 2.03 -3.14 29.84
C VAL A 104 0.51 -3.19 29.96
N ARG A 105 0.01 -3.04 31.19
CA ARG A 105 -1.43 -3.09 31.51
C ARG A 105 -2.22 -2.02 30.74
N GLY A 106 -3.00 -2.46 29.75
CA GLY A 106 -3.81 -1.62 28.88
C GLY A 106 -3.52 -1.82 27.39
N VAL A 107 -2.35 -2.37 27.07
CA VAL A 107 -2.04 -2.90 25.73
C VAL A 107 -2.79 -4.21 25.54
N SER A 108 -3.46 -4.35 24.40
CA SER A 108 -4.25 -5.52 24.00
C SER A 108 -3.46 -6.43 23.04
N SER A 109 -2.69 -5.80 22.15
CA SER A 109 -1.65 -6.42 21.32
C SER A 109 -0.71 -5.33 20.82
N ALA A 110 0.46 -5.70 20.32
CA ALA A 110 1.36 -4.82 19.60
C ALA A 110 2.15 -5.66 18.59
N GLY A 111 2.70 -5.08 17.53
CA GLY A 111 3.50 -5.82 16.54
C GLY A 111 4.22 -4.91 15.55
N ASN A 112 5.34 -5.38 14.99
CA ASN A 112 6.06 -4.65 13.94
C ASN A 112 5.28 -4.68 12.62
N THR A 113 5.04 -3.51 12.02
CA THR A 113 4.29 -3.39 10.76
C THR A 113 5.15 -3.64 9.52
N ARG A 114 6.48 -3.71 9.69
CA ARG A 114 7.50 -3.94 8.65
C ARG A 114 8.55 -4.91 9.20
N THR A 115 9.14 -5.76 8.35
CA THR A 115 10.42 -6.41 8.66
C THR A 115 11.61 -5.61 8.08
N ALA A 116 11.35 -4.73 7.11
CA ALA A 116 12.30 -3.79 6.55
C ALA A 116 12.53 -2.55 7.46
N PRO A 117 13.77 -2.02 7.52
CA PRO A 117 14.07 -0.70 8.07
C PRO A 117 13.25 0.43 7.42
N LEU A 118 13.13 1.56 8.12
CA LEU A 118 12.68 2.82 7.53
C LEU A 118 13.86 3.54 6.84
N PRO A 119 13.76 3.94 5.54
CA PRO A 119 12.71 3.63 4.56
C PRO A 119 12.93 2.29 3.84
N ALA A 120 11.83 1.66 3.42
CA ALA A 120 11.84 0.39 2.69
C ALA A 120 12.49 0.50 1.30
N GLN A 121 13.03 -0.61 0.80
CA GLN A 121 13.67 -0.74 -0.52
C GLN A 121 12.68 -1.33 -1.55
N SER A 122 12.91 -1.12 -2.85
CA SER A 122 11.95 -1.38 -3.94
C SER A 122 11.63 -2.85 -4.23
N THR A 123 10.44 -3.09 -4.79
CA THR A 123 10.04 -4.34 -5.45
C THR A 123 9.42 -4.06 -6.83
N ASP A 124 9.49 -5.04 -7.75
CA ASP A 124 9.21 -4.86 -9.19
C ASP A 124 7.85 -5.44 -9.64
N ASP A 125 6.94 -5.75 -8.72
CA ASP A 125 5.73 -6.58 -8.96
C ASP A 125 4.55 -5.86 -9.68
N ILE A 126 4.83 -5.02 -10.69
CA ILE A 126 3.80 -4.27 -11.44
C ILE A 126 4.07 -4.31 -12.95
N ASP A 127 3.16 -4.93 -13.70
CA ASP A 127 3.20 -5.05 -15.17
C ASP A 127 3.40 -3.68 -15.85
N THR A 128 4.40 -3.59 -16.75
CA THR A 128 4.66 -2.36 -17.52
C THR A 128 3.42 -1.96 -18.35
N PRO A 129 2.88 -0.74 -18.19
CA PRO A 129 1.74 -0.29 -18.97
C PRO A 129 2.04 -0.28 -20.47
N LYS A 130 1.29 -1.08 -21.24
CA LYS A 130 1.26 -0.90 -22.70
C LYS A 130 0.63 0.46 -23.00
N LEU A 131 1.19 1.18 -23.96
CA LEU A 131 0.62 2.43 -24.49
C LEU A 131 0.06 2.21 -25.90
N LEU A 132 -1.02 2.93 -26.25
CA LEU A 132 -1.52 2.99 -27.62
C LEU A 132 -0.70 4.00 -28.44
N SER A 133 -0.35 3.65 -29.67
CA SER A 133 0.10 4.64 -30.66
C SER A 133 -1.03 5.58 -31.06
N GLU A 134 -0.68 6.75 -31.60
CA GLU A 134 -1.68 7.73 -32.08
C GLU A 134 -2.60 7.13 -33.16
N LYS A 135 -2.05 6.31 -34.06
CA LYS A 135 -2.83 5.59 -35.08
C LYS A 135 -3.82 4.59 -34.48
N GLU A 136 -3.46 3.93 -33.37
CA GLU A 136 -4.37 3.04 -32.65
C GLU A 136 -5.47 3.84 -31.94
N ARG A 137 -5.14 4.97 -31.28
CA ARG A 137 -6.14 5.87 -30.69
C ARG A 137 -7.16 6.36 -31.72
N GLN A 138 -6.70 6.88 -32.87
CA GLN A 138 -7.58 7.31 -33.96
C GLN A 138 -8.46 6.17 -34.50
N ALA A 139 -7.88 4.98 -34.68
CA ALA A 139 -8.62 3.80 -35.13
C ALA A 139 -9.57 3.20 -34.08
N VAL A 140 -9.50 3.64 -32.82
CA VAL A 140 -10.47 3.33 -31.75
C VAL A 140 -11.53 4.41 -31.66
N ALA A 141 -11.16 5.68 -31.66
CA ALA A 141 -12.07 6.84 -31.67
C ALA A 141 -13.06 6.78 -32.84
N ALA A 142 -12.61 6.36 -34.03
CA ALA A 142 -13.46 6.14 -35.20
C ALA A 142 -14.52 5.00 -35.04
N LYS A 143 -14.58 4.33 -33.89
CA LYS A 143 -15.60 3.34 -33.53
C LYS A 143 -16.54 3.81 -32.40
N ALA A 144 -16.27 4.95 -31.77
CA ALA A 144 -17.12 5.49 -30.72
C ALA A 144 -18.47 5.92 -31.33
N THR A 145 -19.58 5.55 -30.67
CA THR A 145 -20.92 5.97 -31.07
C THR A 145 -21.28 7.32 -30.44
N ALA A 146 -22.37 7.94 -30.88
CA ALA A 146 -22.77 9.28 -30.43
C ALA A 146 -23.00 9.30 -28.90
N GLY A 147 -22.20 10.09 -28.19
CA GLY A 147 -22.24 10.16 -26.72
C GLY A 147 -21.37 9.12 -26.01
N GLN A 148 -20.44 8.46 -26.69
CA GLN A 148 -19.35 7.70 -26.07
C GLN A 148 -18.04 8.49 -26.05
N ASP A 149 -17.16 8.20 -25.10
CA ASP A 149 -15.79 8.77 -25.10
C ASP A 149 -14.88 8.02 -26.09
N PRO A 150 -13.80 8.65 -26.62
CA PRO A 150 -13.02 8.11 -27.74
C PRO A 150 -12.39 6.74 -27.52
N LEU A 151 -12.10 6.31 -26.29
CA LEU A 151 -11.53 5.00 -25.97
C LEU A 151 -12.55 4.03 -25.32
N GLU A 152 -13.79 4.46 -25.09
CA GLU A 152 -14.90 3.61 -24.61
C GLU A 152 -15.11 2.33 -25.48
N PRO A 153 -14.85 2.32 -26.81
CA PRO A 153 -14.87 1.09 -27.62
C PRO A 153 -13.83 0.01 -27.25
N LEU A 154 -12.91 0.27 -26.31
CA LEU A 154 -12.03 -0.74 -25.71
C LEU A 154 -12.58 -1.31 -24.40
N GLN A 155 -13.50 -0.59 -23.74
CA GLN A 155 -14.05 -0.90 -22.43
C GLN A 155 -15.19 -1.92 -22.52
N TRP A 156 -14.83 -3.13 -22.95
CA TRP A 156 -15.74 -4.28 -23.06
C TRP A 156 -16.42 -4.65 -21.73
N ASP A 157 -15.77 -4.28 -20.63
CA ASP A 157 -16.21 -4.40 -19.24
C ASP A 157 -17.48 -3.60 -18.96
N LEU A 158 -17.61 -2.35 -19.45
CA LEU A 158 -18.77 -1.50 -19.20
C LEU A 158 -20.08 -2.15 -19.70
N PRO A 159 -20.22 -2.63 -20.97
CA PRO A 159 -21.39 -3.41 -21.38
C PRO A 159 -21.52 -4.76 -20.66
N ALA A 160 -20.40 -5.39 -20.26
CA ALA A 160 -20.42 -6.69 -19.61
C ALA A 160 -20.96 -6.63 -18.15
N ILE A 161 -20.80 -5.50 -17.46
CA ILE A 161 -21.48 -5.20 -16.18
C ILE A 161 -22.79 -4.41 -16.35
N LYS A 162 -23.14 -4.02 -17.60
CA LYS A 162 -24.27 -3.16 -17.96
C LYS A 162 -24.17 -1.72 -17.43
N ALA A 163 -22.97 -1.20 -17.24
CA ALA A 163 -22.74 0.20 -16.90
C ALA A 163 -23.25 1.13 -18.01
N ASP A 164 -23.15 0.72 -19.28
CA ASP A 164 -23.78 1.44 -20.41
C ASP A 164 -25.29 1.65 -20.20
N LYS A 165 -26.00 0.64 -19.67
CA LYS A 165 -27.44 0.72 -19.33
C LYS A 165 -27.73 1.41 -18.01
N ALA A 166 -26.75 1.53 -17.11
CA ALA A 166 -26.83 2.42 -15.96
C ALA A 166 -26.70 3.89 -16.41
N HIS A 167 -25.77 4.21 -17.31
CA HIS A 167 -25.52 5.57 -17.83
C HIS A 167 -26.75 6.15 -18.55
N GLU A 168 -27.55 5.31 -19.23
CA GLU A 168 -28.87 5.69 -19.77
C GLU A 168 -29.92 6.11 -18.72
N LYS A 169 -29.60 6.07 -17.42
CA LYS A 169 -30.50 6.40 -16.30
C LYS A 169 -29.85 7.38 -15.32
N SER A 170 -28.57 7.19 -15.02
CA SER A 170 -27.75 8.10 -14.22
C SER A 170 -26.25 7.83 -14.45
N LEU A 171 -25.44 8.89 -14.46
CA LEU A 171 -23.98 8.78 -14.42
C LEU A 171 -23.43 8.58 -13.00
N GLY A 172 -24.29 8.59 -11.98
CA GLY A 172 -23.92 8.69 -10.57
C GLY A 172 -24.38 10.02 -9.95
N SER A 173 -23.84 10.38 -8.80
CA SER A 173 -24.17 11.61 -8.09
C SER A 173 -22.92 12.26 -7.50
N ARG A 174 -22.77 13.57 -7.71
CA ARG A 174 -21.67 14.39 -7.17
C ARG A 174 -21.70 14.53 -5.64
N ASN A 175 -22.75 14.04 -4.98
CA ASN A 175 -22.81 13.93 -3.53
C ASN A 175 -22.05 12.70 -3.00
N VAL A 176 -21.74 11.71 -3.86
CA VAL A 176 -20.99 10.50 -3.50
C VAL A 176 -19.50 10.71 -3.78
N THR A 177 -18.65 10.31 -2.84
CA THR A 177 -17.19 10.26 -2.97
C THR A 177 -16.68 8.83 -2.83
N VAL A 178 -15.92 8.35 -3.81
CA VAL A 178 -15.20 7.08 -3.73
C VAL A 178 -13.73 7.34 -3.40
N GLY A 179 -13.28 6.88 -2.23
CA GLY A 179 -11.90 6.98 -1.79
C GLY A 179 -11.06 5.82 -2.32
N VAL A 180 -10.09 6.12 -3.17
CA VAL A 180 -9.13 5.16 -3.71
C VAL A 180 -7.96 5.06 -2.74
N ILE A 181 -8.01 4.03 -1.88
CA ILE A 181 -6.94 3.71 -0.91
C ILE A 181 -5.89 2.90 -1.67
N ASP A 182 -4.87 3.57 -2.20
CA ASP A 182 -4.01 2.98 -3.24
C ASP A 182 -2.60 3.65 -3.32
N THR A 183 -1.91 3.53 -4.45
CA THR A 183 -0.58 4.13 -4.72
C THR A 183 -0.57 5.66 -4.85
N GLY A 184 -1.75 6.28 -4.82
CA GLY A 184 -1.98 7.68 -5.09
C GLY A 184 -2.78 7.87 -6.39
N VAL A 185 -3.34 9.06 -6.58
CA VAL A 185 -4.15 9.41 -7.75
C VAL A 185 -3.66 10.73 -8.32
N ASP A 186 -3.38 10.75 -9.62
CA ASP A 186 -3.11 12.00 -10.34
C ASP A 186 -4.42 12.77 -10.61
N ASP A 187 -4.66 13.81 -9.81
CA ASP A 187 -5.80 14.72 -10.00
C ASP A 187 -5.61 15.74 -11.13
N THR A 188 -4.44 15.75 -11.78
CA THR A 188 -4.19 16.58 -12.98
C THR A 188 -4.51 15.85 -14.28
N HIS A 189 -4.70 14.52 -14.25
CA HIS A 189 -5.15 13.73 -15.39
C HIS A 189 -6.51 14.26 -15.90
N PRO A 190 -6.66 14.56 -17.20
CA PRO A 190 -7.80 15.34 -17.69
C PRO A 190 -9.15 14.60 -17.60
N ASP A 191 -9.13 13.26 -17.60
CA ASP A 191 -10.32 12.45 -17.34
C ASP A 191 -10.72 12.43 -15.86
N LEU A 192 -9.80 12.73 -14.92
CA LEU A 192 -10.05 12.67 -13.47
C LEU A 192 -10.26 14.05 -12.83
N ALA A 193 -9.57 15.08 -13.32
CA ALA A 193 -9.64 16.44 -12.78
C ALA A 193 -11.08 17.00 -12.59
N PRO A 194 -12.07 16.73 -13.48
CA PRO A 194 -13.45 17.16 -13.26
C PRO A 194 -14.14 16.47 -12.07
N ASN A 195 -13.73 15.25 -11.74
CA ASN A 195 -14.34 14.38 -10.73
C ASN A 195 -13.53 14.28 -9.42
N PHE A 196 -12.32 14.84 -9.36
CA PHE A 196 -11.47 14.68 -8.19
C PHE A 196 -11.91 15.52 -6.98
N ASP A 197 -11.92 14.93 -5.78
CA ASP A 197 -12.17 15.62 -4.51
C ASP A 197 -10.88 15.76 -3.69
N ARG A 198 -10.24 16.93 -3.82
CA ARG A 198 -9.06 17.30 -3.02
C ARG A 198 -9.34 17.36 -1.51
N LYS A 199 -10.58 17.61 -1.06
CA LYS A 199 -10.91 17.70 0.38
C LYS A 199 -10.97 16.33 1.06
N ALA A 200 -11.30 15.30 0.28
CA ALA A 200 -11.32 13.91 0.72
C ALA A 200 -10.01 13.16 0.39
N SER A 201 -8.95 13.85 -0.04
CA SER A 201 -7.67 13.26 -0.47
C SER A 201 -6.54 13.52 0.52
N VAL A 202 -5.58 12.58 0.62
CA VAL A 202 -4.52 12.58 1.64
C VAL A 202 -3.32 11.71 1.25
N ASN A 203 -2.18 11.97 1.87
CA ASN A 203 -1.07 11.03 1.97
C ASN A 203 -1.01 10.43 3.39
N CYS A 204 -1.02 9.09 3.47
CA CYS A 204 -1.03 8.34 4.71
C CYS A 204 0.20 7.42 4.87
N VAL A 205 1.20 7.49 3.97
CA VAL A 205 2.33 6.54 3.84
C VAL A 205 3.20 6.46 5.10
N THR A 206 3.23 7.51 5.91
CA THR A 206 3.95 7.58 7.20
C THR A 206 3.14 7.01 8.38
N GLY A 207 1.94 6.47 8.12
CA GLY A 207 0.95 6.14 9.14
C GLY A 207 0.19 7.34 9.72
N LYS A 208 0.53 8.56 9.31
CA LYS A 208 -0.08 9.84 9.72
C LYS A 208 -0.56 10.61 8.48
N PRO A 209 -1.68 11.36 8.56
CA PRO A 209 -2.13 12.22 7.47
C PRO A 209 -1.15 13.35 7.15
N ASP A 210 -0.86 13.52 5.87
CA ASP A 210 -0.34 14.72 5.23
C ASP A 210 -1.35 15.18 4.16
N THR A 211 -1.75 16.45 4.25
CA THR A 211 -2.77 17.09 3.40
C THR A 211 -2.16 18.22 2.54
N THR A 212 -0.85 18.22 2.35
CA THR A 212 -0.15 19.13 1.44
C THR A 212 -0.67 18.93 0.01
N ASP A 213 -0.89 20.02 -0.75
CA ASP A 213 -1.52 19.90 -2.08
C ASP A 213 -0.69 19.02 -3.02
N GLY A 214 -1.30 17.95 -3.53
CA GLY A 214 -0.64 16.98 -4.38
C GLY A 214 0.12 15.87 -3.67
N ALA A 215 0.17 15.83 -2.33
CA ALA A 215 0.81 14.72 -1.60
C ALA A 215 0.15 13.36 -1.89
N TRP A 216 -1.11 13.37 -2.33
CA TRP A 216 -1.89 12.21 -2.78
C TRP A 216 -1.51 11.68 -4.18
N ARG A 217 -0.66 12.37 -4.95
CA ARG A 217 -0.24 11.94 -6.30
C ARG A 217 0.81 10.83 -6.23
N PRO A 218 0.94 9.97 -7.25
CA PRO A 218 2.16 9.19 -7.48
C PRO A 218 3.28 10.12 -8.01
N THR A 219 4.54 9.84 -7.65
CA THR A 219 5.71 10.40 -8.36
C THR A 219 6.00 9.63 -9.66
N ALA A 220 7.02 10.03 -10.43
CA ALA A 220 7.38 9.36 -11.68
C ALA A 220 8.03 7.98 -11.47
N GLU A 221 8.58 7.76 -10.28
CA GLU A 221 9.17 6.51 -9.79
C GLU A 221 8.11 5.58 -9.19
N GLU A 222 6.87 6.04 -9.05
CA GLU A 222 5.79 5.33 -8.37
C GLU A 222 4.75 4.79 -9.34
N SER A 223 4.06 3.75 -8.89
CA SER A 223 3.05 3.09 -9.71
C SER A 223 1.83 3.98 -9.97
N PRO A 224 1.36 4.08 -11.23
CA PRO A 224 0.11 4.75 -11.58
C PRO A 224 -1.15 3.93 -11.25
N HIS A 225 -1.04 2.81 -10.52
CA HIS A 225 -2.14 1.88 -10.23
C HIS A 225 -3.36 2.57 -9.58
N GLY A 226 -3.17 3.45 -8.58
CA GLY A 226 -4.27 4.20 -8.00
C GLY A 226 -4.96 5.15 -9.00
N THR A 227 -4.21 5.78 -9.91
CA THR A 227 -4.77 6.57 -11.02
C THR A 227 -5.58 5.71 -11.99
N HIS A 228 -5.12 4.49 -12.30
CA HIS A 228 -5.85 3.52 -13.14
C HIS A 228 -7.17 3.10 -12.48
N VAL A 229 -7.13 2.75 -11.19
CA VAL A 229 -8.30 2.41 -10.37
C VAL A 229 -9.29 3.58 -10.29
N ALA A 230 -8.80 4.82 -10.10
CA ALA A 230 -9.64 6.01 -10.13
C ALA A 230 -10.32 6.22 -11.49
N GLY A 231 -9.63 5.89 -12.59
CA GLY A 231 -10.17 5.92 -13.95
C GLY A 231 -11.32 4.94 -14.15
N GLU A 232 -11.13 3.67 -13.77
CA GLU A 232 -12.19 2.64 -13.81
C GLU A 232 -13.44 3.07 -13.03
N ILE A 233 -13.26 3.71 -11.87
CA ILE A 233 -14.38 4.15 -11.02
C ILE A 233 -15.09 5.38 -11.61
N ALA A 234 -14.34 6.44 -11.91
CA ALA A 234 -14.90 7.78 -12.15
C ALA A 234 -14.10 8.65 -13.13
N ALA A 235 -13.48 8.07 -14.17
CA ALA A 235 -13.12 8.87 -15.35
C ALA A 235 -14.37 9.59 -15.89
N ALA A 236 -14.27 10.90 -16.11
CA ALA A 236 -15.39 11.78 -16.40
C ALA A 236 -15.85 11.63 -17.84
N LYS A 237 -17.17 11.52 -18.06
CA LYS A 237 -17.74 11.41 -19.41
C LYS A 237 -17.72 12.77 -20.11
N ASN A 238 -16.63 13.06 -20.80
CA ASN A 238 -16.19 14.43 -21.12
C ASN A 238 -15.78 14.64 -22.60
N GLY A 239 -15.82 13.60 -23.45
CA GLY A 239 -15.42 13.65 -24.86
C GLY A 239 -13.95 13.33 -25.13
N ILE A 240 -13.16 12.96 -24.12
CA ILE A 240 -11.77 12.50 -24.26
C ILE A 240 -11.56 11.17 -23.49
N GLY A 241 -10.46 10.47 -23.78
CA GLY A 241 -10.03 9.33 -22.97
C GLY A 241 -11.08 8.22 -22.82
N VAL A 242 -11.31 7.79 -21.57
CA VAL A 242 -12.17 6.67 -21.16
C VAL A 242 -13.32 7.12 -20.26
N THR A 243 -14.43 6.36 -20.25
CA THR A 243 -15.54 6.60 -19.32
C THR A 243 -15.41 5.72 -18.08
N GLY A 244 -15.59 6.26 -16.87
CA GLY A 244 -15.67 5.46 -15.64
C GLY A 244 -16.97 4.65 -15.53
N VAL A 245 -17.03 3.70 -14.59
CA VAL A 245 -18.27 2.97 -14.24
C VAL A 245 -19.34 3.93 -13.72
N ALA A 246 -18.96 4.93 -12.92
CA ALA A 246 -19.85 5.95 -12.37
C ALA A 246 -19.31 7.37 -12.66
N PRO A 247 -19.32 7.83 -13.93
CA PRO A 247 -18.56 9.01 -14.38
C PRO A 247 -19.10 10.36 -13.86
N GLY A 248 -20.15 10.35 -13.04
CA GLY A 248 -20.74 11.50 -12.35
C GLY A 248 -20.63 11.47 -10.81
N VAL A 249 -19.88 10.54 -10.21
CA VAL A 249 -19.49 10.63 -8.78
C VAL A 249 -18.21 11.45 -8.61
N LYS A 250 -17.77 11.67 -7.36
CA LYS A 250 -16.43 12.17 -7.07
C LYS A 250 -15.48 11.01 -6.72
N VAL A 251 -14.19 11.20 -6.97
CA VAL A 251 -13.12 10.26 -6.55
C VAL A 251 -12.06 10.99 -5.75
N SER A 252 -11.49 10.37 -4.71
CA SER A 252 -10.41 10.96 -3.91
C SER A 252 -9.20 10.03 -3.81
N GLY A 253 -8.00 10.61 -3.76
CA GLY A 253 -6.74 9.87 -3.64
C GLY A 253 -6.32 9.73 -2.19
N ILE A 254 -6.31 8.50 -1.66
CA ILE A 254 -5.85 8.18 -0.31
C ILE A 254 -4.57 7.35 -0.45
N LYS A 255 -3.44 8.03 -0.57
CA LYS A 255 -2.14 7.39 -0.85
C LYS A 255 -1.65 6.62 0.38
N VAL A 256 -1.49 5.31 0.25
CA VAL A 256 -0.98 4.42 1.31
C VAL A 256 0.24 3.60 0.91
N SER A 257 0.51 3.45 -0.40
CA SER A 257 1.75 2.81 -0.87
C SER A 257 2.97 3.69 -0.63
N THR A 258 4.03 3.10 -0.12
CA THR A 258 5.39 3.62 -0.25
C THR A 258 5.86 3.62 -1.71
N THR A 259 6.93 4.37 -1.98
CA THR A 259 7.62 4.39 -3.28
C THR A 259 8.15 3.03 -3.72
N ALA A 260 8.36 2.12 -2.76
CA ALA A 260 8.75 0.73 -2.98
C ALA A 260 7.61 -0.22 -3.40
N GLY A 261 6.37 0.27 -3.47
CA GLY A 261 5.17 -0.53 -3.77
C GLY A 261 4.42 -1.07 -2.53
N PHE A 262 4.98 -0.92 -1.33
CA PHE A 262 4.41 -1.54 -0.12
C PHE A 262 3.32 -0.71 0.60
N PHE A 263 2.26 -1.42 1.00
CA PHE A 263 1.03 -1.00 1.68
C PHE A 263 1.06 -1.39 3.18
N TYR A 264 1.92 -0.75 3.96
CA TYR A 264 2.10 -1.11 5.37
C TYR A 264 0.88 -0.80 6.27
N THR A 265 0.73 -1.57 7.34
CA THR A 265 -0.44 -1.54 8.24
C THR A 265 -0.75 -0.15 8.79
N GLU A 266 0.25 0.64 9.18
CA GLU A 266 0.03 1.99 9.72
C GLU A 266 -0.59 2.94 8.68
N ALA A 267 -0.19 2.81 7.41
CA ALA A 267 -0.70 3.62 6.31
C ALA A 267 -2.14 3.22 5.96
N VAL A 268 -2.42 1.91 5.91
CA VAL A 268 -3.77 1.36 5.72
C VAL A 268 -4.72 1.80 6.84
N VAL A 269 -4.27 1.77 8.11
CA VAL A 269 -5.05 2.30 9.25
C VAL A 269 -5.35 3.79 9.09
N CYS A 270 -4.34 4.59 8.71
CA CYS A 270 -4.51 6.02 8.41
C CYS A 270 -5.55 6.24 7.31
N GLY A 271 -5.48 5.49 6.20
CA GLY A 271 -6.40 5.62 5.07
C GLY A 271 -7.86 5.33 5.43
N PHE A 272 -8.12 4.26 6.19
CA PHE A 272 -9.48 3.95 6.67
C PHE A 272 -10.01 4.99 7.67
N ILE A 273 -9.19 5.51 8.58
CA ILE A 273 -9.60 6.60 9.47
C ILE A 273 -9.89 7.88 8.68
N TRP A 274 -9.05 8.22 7.69
CA TRP A 274 -9.27 9.39 6.85
C TRP A 274 -10.60 9.31 6.12
N ALA A 275 -10.88 8.21 5.41
CA ALA A 275 -12.14 7.98 4.72
C ALA A 275 -13.36 8.10 5.66
N ALA A 276 -13.26 7.52 6.85
CA ALA A 276 -14.30 7.53 7.89
C ALA A 276 -14.62 8.93 8.49
N GLU A 277 -13.84 9.95 8.16
CA GLU A 277 -13.94 11.30 8.75
C GLU A 277 -13.99 12.44 7.73
N HIS A 278 -13.62 12.20 6.47
CA HIS A 278 -13.48 13.24 5.43
C HIS A 278 -14.45 13.09 4.24
N GLY A 279 -15.64 12.52 4.48
CA GLY A 279 -16.74 12.51 3.52
C GLY A 279 -16.58 11.52 2.36
N VAL A 280 -15.95 10.37 2.63
CA VAL A 280 -15.90 9.23 1.70
C VAL A 280 -17.06 8.28 1.99
N ASP A 281 -17.87 7.96 0.99
CA ASP A 281 -19.01 7.05 1.11
C ASP A 281 -18.63 5.60 0.79
N VAL A 282 -17.64 5.41 -0.09
CA VAL A 282 -17.16 4.09 -0.53
C VAL A 282 -15.64 4.10 -0.57
N THR A 283 -14.96 3.07 -0.04
CA THR A 283 -13.52 2.88 -0.27
C THR A 283 -13.25 1.76 -1.26
N ASN A 284 -12.35 1.98 -2.21
CA ASN A 284 -11.77 0.90 -3.01
C ASN A 284 -10.40 0.52 -2.46
N ASN A 285 -10.15 -0.79 -2.32
CA ASN A 285 -8.95 -1.36 -1.73
C ASN A 285 -8.40 -2.47 -2.64
N SER A 286 -7.62 -2.09 -3.66
CA SER A 286 -7.06 -3.01 -4.67
C SER A 286 -5.69 -3.61 -4.28
N TYR A 287 -5.47 -3.85 -2.98
CA TYR A 287 -4.18 -4.25 -2.40
C TYR A 287 -4.30 -5.38 -1.36
N TYR A 288 -3.16 -5.84 -0.84
CA TYR A 288 -3.05 -6.56 0.44
C TYR A 288 -2.10 -5.77 1.37
N THR A 289 -2.15 -6.00 2.67
CA THR A 289 -1.35 -5.21 3.64
C THR A 289 -0.05 -5.90 3.98
N ASP A 290 1.05 -5.21 3.72
CA ASP A 290 2.41 -5.73 3.84
C ASP A 290 2.89 -5.87 5.30
N PRO A 291 3.91 -6.72 5.54
CA PRO A 291 4.65 -7.54 4.57
C PRO A 291 4.16 -8.98 4.44
N TRP A 292 2.95 -9.28 4.89
CA TRP A 292 2.43 -10.65 5.01
C TRP A 292 1.21 -10.84 4.10
N TYR A 293 1.38 -11.58 3.00
CA TYR A 293 0.27 -11.91 2.10
C TYR A 293 -0.86 -12.62 2.88
N PHE A 294 -0.52 -13.63 3.68
CA PHE A 294 -1.42 -14.21 4.70
C PHE A 294 -0.89 -13.97 6.13
N ASN A 295 -1.71 -13.40 7.03
CA ASN A 295 -1.31 -13.15 8.42
C ASN A 295 -1.67 -14.32 9.34
N CYS A 296 -0.66 -14.84 10.04
CA CYS A 296 -0.78 -15.92 10.98
C CYS A 296 -1.26 -15.39 12.35
N THR A 297 -2.56 -15.47 12.63
CA THR A 297 -3.16 -14.87 13.86
C THR A 297 -2.77 -15.54 15.18
N THR A 298 -1.97 -16.62 15.14
CA THR A 298 -1.28 -17.18 16.32
C THR A 298 0.08 -16.55 16.59
N ASP A 299 0.69 -15.87 15.60
CA ASP A 299 1.85 -15.01 15.82
C ASP A 299 1.40 -13.69 16.50
N PRO A 300 2.09 -13.24 17.57
CA PRO A 300 1.64 -12.09 18.35
C PRO A 300 1.87 -10.74 17.66
N ASP A 301 2.78 -10.66 16.68
CA ASP A 301 3.03 -9.48 15.88
C ASP A 301 1.95 -9.37 14.78
N GLN A 302 1.79 -10.40 13.96
CA GLN A 302 0.82 -10.44 12.85
C GLN A 302 -0.63 -10.35 13.36
N LYS A 303 -0.94 -10.89 14.54
CA LYS A 303 -2.23 -10.69 15.22
C LYS A 303 -2.51 -9.22 15.54
N ALA A 304 -1.49 -8.41 15.84
CA ALA A 304 -1.67 -6.99 16.10
C ALA A 304 -1.96 -6.20 14.81
N LEU A 305 -1.34 -6.58 13.68
CA LEU A 305 -1.58 -5.98 12.37
C LEU A 305 -3.03 -6.21 11.91
N VAL A 306 -3.47 -7.47 11.92
CA VAL A 306 -4.86 -7.85 11.57
C VAL A 306 -5.87 -7.12 12.47
N GLU A 307 -5.62 -7.05 13.77
CA GLU A 307 -6.51 -6.35 14.71
C GLU A 307 -6.57 -4.83 14.44
N ALA A 308 -5.46 -4.20 14.05
CA ALA A 308 -5.41 -2.78 13.73
C ALA A 308 -6.22 -2.45 12.45
N VAL A 309 -6.01 -3.18 11.35
CA VAL A 309 -6.75 -2.95 10.10
C VAL A 309 -8.24 -3.28 10.26
N ARG A 310 -8.58 -4.36 10.98
CA ARG A 310 -9.98 -4.73 11.32
C ARG A 310 -10.67 -3.62 12.12
N ARG A 311 -9.98 -2.98 13.07
CA ARG A 311 -10.54 -1.87 13.85
C ARG A 311 -10.79 -0.62 13.02
N ALA A 312 -9.87 -0.29 12.10
CA ALA A 312 -9.96 0.89 11.24
C ALA A 312 -11.06 0.74 10.17
N SER A 313 -11.07 -0.37 9.43
CA SER A 313 -12.11 -0.68 8.43
C SER A 313 -13.50 -0.75 9.04
N SER A 314 -13.68 -1.43 10.17
CA SER A 314 -14.97 -1.42 10.87
C SER A 314 -15.31 -0.08 11.55
N TYR A 315 -14.37 0.85 11.73
CA TYR A 315 -14.69 2.23 12.11
C TYR A 315 -15.29 3.00 10.94
N ALA A 316 -14.74 2.82 9.73
CA ALA A 316 -15.33 3.36 8.50
C ALA A 316 -16.75 2.79 8.28
N GLU A 317 -16.97 1.48 8.44
CA GLU A 317 -18.32 0.88 8.37
C GLU A 317 -19.29 1.49 9.39
N ARG A 318 -18.85 1.71 10.65
CA ARG A 318 -19.66 2.39 11.68
C ARG A 318 -19.88 3.89 11.42
N LYS A 319 -19.16 4.50 10.48
CA LYS A 319 -19.36 5.86 9.98
C LYS A 319 -20.23 5.93 8.72
N GLY A 320 -20.67 4.78 8.19
CA GLY A 320 -21.50 4.67 6.99
C GLY A 320 -20.72 4.35 5.71
N VAL A 321 -19.40 4.20 5.79
CA VAL A 321 -18.54 3.94 4.62
C VAL A 321 -18.66 2.48 4.18
N VAL A 322 -18.96 2.25 2.90
CA VAL A 322 -18.92 0.92 2.29
C VAL A 322 -17.51 0.63 1.81
N ASN A 323 -16.77 -0.25 2.48
CA ASN A 323 -15.46 -0.67 1.96
C ASN A 323 -15.65 -1.76 0.87
N VAL A 324 -14.80 -1.74 -0.15
CA VAL A 324 -14.74 -2.73 -1.24
C VAL A 324 -13.29 -3.16 -1.40
N ALA A 325 -13.01 -4.47 -1.51
CA ALA A 325 -11.66 -5.00 -1.55
C ALA A 325 -11.48 -6.07 -2.64
N ALA A 326 -10.31 -6.09 -3.28
CA ALA A 326 -9.94 -7.08 -4.28
C ALA A 326 -9.71 -8.48 -3.67
N ALA A 327 -9.88 -9.53 -4.48
CA ALA A 327 -9.86 -10.92 -4.01
C ALA A 327 -8.47 -11.60 -4.02
N GLY A 328 -7.48 -11.03 -4.73
CA GLY A 328 -6.17 -11.64 -4.94
C GLY A 328 -5.99 -12.10 -6.38
N ASN A 329 -4.83 -11.80 -6.95
CA ASN A 329 -4.46 -12.07 -8.35
C ASN A 329 -4.11 -13.55 -8.56
N GLU A 330 -3.83 -14.22 -7.46
CA GLU A 330 -3.35 -15.58 -7.31
C GLU A 330 -4.52 -16.58 -7.33
N ASN A 331 -4.34 -17.72 -7.99
CA ASN A 331 -5.37 -18.77 -8.09
C ASN A 331 -5.38 -19.67 -6.84
N TYR A 332 -5.37 -19.07 -5.64
CA TYR A 332 -5.42 -19.78 -4.36
C TYR A 332 -6.82 -20.33 -4.06
N ASP A 333 -6.88 -21.54 -3.48
CA ASP A 333 -8.11 -22.06 -2.89
C ASP A 333 -8.24 -21.59 -1.44
N LEU A 334 -9.03 -20.53 -1.25
CA LEU A 334 -9.36 -19.96 0.06
C LEU A 334 -10.29 -20.88 0.91
N THR A 335 -10.65 -22.06 0.42
CA THR A 335 -11.41 -23.09 1.14
C THR A 335 -10.58 -24.33 1.53
N SER A 336 -9.30 -24.36 1.16
CA SER A 336 -8.32 -25.35 1.65
C SER A 336 -8.16 -25.30 3.17
N ASP A 337 -7.60 -26.35 3.81
CA ASP A 337 -7.13 -26.23 5.19
C ASP A 337 -5.86 -25.37 5.29
N THR A 338 -4.99 -25.39 4.26
CA THR A 338 -3.70 -24.68 4.22
C THR A 338 -3.39 -24.03 2.88
N ILE A 339 -2.59 -22.97 2.91
CA ILE A 339 -2.07 -22.24 1.73
C ILE A 339 -0.56 -22.03 1.90
N THR A 340 0.20 -22.23 0.82
CA THR A 340 1.63 -21.90 0.73
C THR A 340 1.81 -20.40 0.51
N ASP A 341 2.68 -19.77 1.32
CA ASP A 341 3.01 -18.35 1.20
C ASP A 341 4.53 -18.21 0.99
N PRO A 342 5.02 -18.36 -0.25
CA PRO A 342 6.46 -18.37 -0.55
C PRO A 342 7.09 -16.97 -0.62
N SER A 343 6.28 -15.90 -0.58
CA SER A 343 6.71 -14.51 -0.76
C SER A 343 6.81 -13.72 0.55
N SER A 344 6.23 -14.18 1.67
CA SER A 344 6.25 -13.41 2.92
C SER A 344 7.44 -13.76 3.86
N PRO A 345 8.07 -12.78 4.52
CA PRO A 345 7.87 -11.34 4.37
C PRO A 345 8.45 -10.82 3.05
N ASN A 346 7.66 -10.06 2.29
CA ASN A 346 8.06 -9.54 0.97
C ASN A 346 8.90 -8.26 1.06
N ASP A 347 8.94 -7.59 2.21
CA ASP A 347 9.80 -6.42 2.45
C ASP A 347 11.24 -6.77 2.85
N THR A 348 11.53 -8.05 3.13
CA THR A 348 12.90 -8.56 3.30
C THR A 348 13.09 -9.90 2.59
N THR A 349 13.68 -10.91 3.24
CA THR A 349 13.90 -12.23 2.65
C THR A 349 12.74 -13.17 3.00
N PRO A 350 11.99 -13.70 2.02
CA PRO A 350 10.87 -14.59 2.28
C PRO A 350 11.27 -15.88 3.01
N VAL A 351 10.40 -16.38 3.90
CA VAL A 351 10.66 -17.61 4.64
C VAL A 351 10.21 -18.82 3.83
N SER A 352 11.18 -19.61 3.34
CA SER A 352 10.90 -20.79 2.54
C SER A 352 10.08 -21.84 3.31
N GLY A 353 9.12 -22.45 2.62
CA GLY A 353 8.24 -23.46 3.23
C GLY A 353 7.23 -22.90 4.25
N ARG A 354 6.94 -21.59 4.25
CA ARG A 354 5.87 -21.01 5.06
C ARG A 354 4.50 -21.51 4.59
N TRP A 355 3.77 -22.16 5.50
CA TRP A 355 2.37 -22.55 5.33
C TRP A 355 1.51 -21.80 6.33
N THR A 356 0.38 -21.26 5.87
CA THR A 356 -0.67 -20.74 6.74
C THR A 356 -1.91 -21.62 6.62
N ARG A 357 -2.76 -21.66 7.66
CA ARG A 357 -4.13 -22.18 7.49
C ARG A 357 -4.88 -21.28 6.51
N ALA A 358 -5.82 -21.75 5.68
CA ALA A 358 -6.62 -20.81 4.88
C ALA A 358 -7.58 -19.96 5.75
N SER A 359 -7.80 -20.37 7.01
CA SER A 359 -8.40 -19.53 8.06
C SER A 359 -7.48 -18.39 8.55
N ALA A 360 -6.27 -18.26 8.00
CA ALA A 360 -5.42 -17.09 8.18
C ALA A 360 -6.07 -15.90 7.47
N TRP A 361 -6.06 -14.76 8.16
CA TRP A 361 -6.65 -13.56 7.58
C TRP A 361 -5.62 -12.95 6.65
N THR A 362 -5.96 -12.78 5.37
CA THR A 362 -5.44 -11.61 4.64
C THR A 362 -5.88 -10.37 5.42
N SER A 363 -5.03 -9.36 5.58
CA SER A 363 -5.36 -8.13 6.33
C SER A 363 -6.52 -7.29 5.75
N ARG A 364 -7.09 -7.74 4.63
CA ARG A 364 -8.29 -7.19 4.01
C ARG A 364 -9.43 -7.03 5.03
N PRO A 365 -10.26 -5.99 4.93
CA PRO A 365 -11.55 -5.97 5.60
C PRO A 365 -12.38 -7.19 5.19
N SER A 366 -13.11 -7.77 6.15
CA SER A 366 -13.80 -9.05 5.96
C SER A 366 -15.04 -8.95 5.07
N PHE A 367 -14.88 -9.11 3.75
CA PHE A 367 -15.98 -9.08 2.80
C PHE A 367 -16.49 -10.44 2.34
N ARG A 368 -17.82 -10.60 2.44
CA ARG A 368 -18.58 -11.62 1.72
C ARG A 368 -18.73 -11.19 0.27
N VAL A 369 -17.74 -11.52 -0.57
CA VAL A 369 -17.76 -11.24 -2.02
C VAL A 369 -19.02 -11.86 -2.65
N SER A 370 -19.98 -11.00 -3.01
CA SER A 370 -21.28 -11.42 -3.56
C SER A 370 -21.39 -11.24 -5.08
N SER A 371 -20.44 -10.54 -5.70
CA SER A 371 -20.37 -10.28 -7.14
C SER A 371 -19.11 -10.90 -7.74
N ARG A 372 -19.25 -11.49 -8.93
CA ARG A 372 -18.12 -11.82 -9.80
C ARG A 372 -18.17 -10.87 -10.99
N SER A 373 -17.16 -10.03 -11.15
CA SER A 373 -16.97 -9.26 -12.37
C SER A 373 -16.83 -10.21 -13.58
N PRO A 374 -17.32 -9.82 -14.76
CA PRO A 374 -17.21 -10.62 -15.98
C PRO A 374 -15.73 -10.84 -16.33
N ARG A 375 -15.45 -11.91 -17.08
CA ARG A 375 -14.09 -12.39 -17.38
C ARG A 375 -13.93 -12.61 -18.88
N PRO A 376 -12.82 -12.18 -19.51
CA PRO A 376 -12.61 -12.36 -20.94
C PRO A 376 -12.44 -13.86 -21.30
N ALA A 377 -13.19 -14.32 -22.29
CA ALA A 377 -13.21 -15.72 -22.72
C ALA A 377 -11.98 -16.07 -23.61
N PRO A 378 -11.48 -17.32 -23.56
CA PRO A 378 -10.29 -17.73 -24.31
C PRO A 378 -10.57 -17.79 -25.83
N ARG A 379 -10.03 -16.83 -26.58
CA ARG A 379 -9.96 -16.87 -28.06
C ARG A 379 -8.59 -17.35 -28.53
N ARG A 380 -8.56 -18.18 -29.58
CA ARG A 380 -7.32 -18.64 -30.22
C ARG A 380 -6.61 -17.48 -30.94
N SER A 381 -5.34 -17.28 -30.60
CA SER A 381 -4.24 -16.74 -31.43
C SER A 381 -4.61 -15.95 -32.72
N SER A 382 -4.67 -14.61 -32.61
CA SER A 382 -4.33 -13.66 -33.69
C SER A 382 -4.16 -12.24 -33.12
N PRO A 383 -3.28 -11.39 -33.68
CA PRO A 383 -2.87 -10.15 -33.04
C PRO A 383 -3.82 -8.96 -33.29
N ARG A 384 -4.42 -8.44 -32.23
CA ARG A 384 -4.88 -7.04 -32.03
C ARG A 384 -4.98 -6.79 -30.52
N SER A 385 -4.50 -5.65 -30.02
CA SER A 385 -4.49 -5.32 -28.59
C SER A 385 -5.25 -4.02 -28.30
N PRO A 386 -6.09 -3.98 -27.26
CA PRO A 386 -6.26 -2.81 -26.40
C PRO A 386 -5.02 -2.65 -25.49
N THR A 387 -5.01 -1.61 -24.66
CA THR A 387 -4.24 -1.58 -23.42
C THR A 387 -5.02 -2.31 -22.33
N THR A 388 -4.42 -3.29 -21.67
CA THR A 388 -5.11 -4.16 -20.69
C THR A 388 -4.18 -4.55 -19.54
N ALA A 389 -4.48 -4.11 -18.32
CA ALA A 389 -3.98 -4.76 -17.11
C ALA A 389 -4.79 -6.02 -16.81
N SER A 390 -4.18 -7.08 -16.26
CA SER A 390 -4.88 -8.34 -15.94
C SER A 390 -4.55 -8.88 -14.55
N GLY A 391 -5.11 -8.27 -13.50
CA GLY A 391 -5.06 -8.74 -12.11
C GLY A 391 -6.43 -9.23 -11.61
N SER A 392 -6.64 -9.30 -10.30
CA SER A 392 -7.99 -9.44 -9.72
C SER A 392 -8.79 -8.13 -9.71
N SER A 393 -8.08 -7.01 -9.82
CA SER A 393 -8.60 -5.71 -10.26
C SER A 393 -9.44 -5.80 -11.55
N THR A 394 -9.01 -6.62 -12.53
CA THR A 394 -9.66 -6.72 -13.85
C THR A 394 -10.09 -8.15 -14.28
N SER A 395 -9.79 -9.16 -13.45
CA SER A 395 -10.28 -10.56 -13.39
C SER A 395 -10.11 -11.51 -14.61
N ARG A 396 -9.19 -12.49 -14.51
CA ARG A 396 -9.13 -13.72 -15.34
C ARG A 396 -8.43 -14.91 -14.63
N PRO A 397 -8.81 -16.19 -14.90
CA PRO A 397 -8.09 -17.39 -14.43
C PRO A 397 -7.32 -18.15 -15.54
N PRO A 398 -6.42 -19.10 -15.19
CA PRO A 398 -5.76 -20.04 -16.11
C PRO A 398 -6.63 -21.27 -16.46
N ALA A 399 -6.14 -22.14 -17.33
CA ALA A 399 -6.82 -23.36 -17.78
C ALA A 399 -6.07 -24.64 -17.36
N ALA A 400 -6.81 -25.64 -16.91
CA ALA A 400 -6.39 -27.03 -16.71
C ALA A 400 -7.54 -27.97 -17.13
N THR A 401 -7.23 -29.24 -17.42
CA THR A 401 -8.02 -30.02 -18.39
C THR A 401 -8.71 -31.27 -17.81
N ALA A 402 -10.04 -31.35 -18.00
CA ALA A 402 -10.88 -32.56 -17.93
C ALA A 402 -11.01 -33.26 -16.55
N PRO A 403 -11.92 -34.26 -16.39
CA PRO A 403 -13.05 -34.64 -17.25
C PRO A 403 -14.42 -34.33 -16.60
N SER A 404 -15.52 -34.61 -17.31
CA SER A 404 -16.88 -34.37 -16.81
C SER A 404 -17.45 -35.54 -16.01
N THR A 405 -18.14 -35.24 -14.91
CA THR A 405 -19.22 -36.09 -14.38
C THR A 405 -20.44 -35.23 -14.10
N ARG A 406 -21.62 -35.68 -14.56
CA ARG A 406 -22.91 -35.06 -14.22
C ARG A 406 -23.45 -35.71 -12.95
N SER A 407 -23.93 -34.90 -12.01
CA SER A 407 -25.09 -35.26 -11.20
C SER A 407 -26.07 -34.09 -11.14
N ARG A 408 -27.36 -34.40 -11.05
CA ARG A 408 -28.47 -33.44 -10.93
C ARG A 408 -29.13 -33.65 -9.57
N SER A 409 -29.43 -32.57 -8.86
CA SER A 409 -30.65 -32.49 -8.04
C SER A 409 -31.07 -31.03 -7.82
N PRO A 410 -32.38 -30.75 -7.67
CA PRO A 410 -32.91 -29.39 -7.72
C PRO A 410 -32.94 -28.69 -6.36
N ARG A 411 -32.86 -27.36 -6.37
CA ARG A 411 -33.30 -26.53 -5.23
C ARG A 411 -34.77 -26.14 -5.43
N ARG A 412 -35.58 -26.24 -4.37
CA ARG A 412 -36.84 -25.50 -4.26
C ARG A 412 -36.55 -24.05 -3.86
N PRO A 413 -37.38 -23.07 -4.24
CA PRO A 413 -37.37 -21.75 -3.63
C PRO A 413 -38.00 -21.78 -2.23
N VAL A 414 -37.62 -20.82 -1.40
CA VAL A 414 -38.39 -20.32 -0.25
C VAL A 414 -38.62 -18.83 -0.52
N ALA A 415 -39.75 -18.29 -0.02
CA ALA A 415 -40.20 -16.92 -0.28
C ALA A 415 -39.29 -15.84 0.33
#